data_AF-R0C2L3-F1
#
_entry.id   AF-R0C2L3-F1
#
_cell.length_a   1.000
_cell.length_b   1.000
_cell.length_c   1.000
_cell.angle_alpha   90.00
_cell.angle_beta   90.00
_cell.angle_gamma   90.00
#
_symmetry.space_group_name_H-M   'P 1'
#
loop_
_entity.id
_entity.type
_entity.pdbx_description
1 polymer ?
#
loop_
_entity_poly.entity_id
_entity_poly.type
_entity_poly.pdbx_seq_one_letter_code
_entity_poly.pdbx_strand_id
1 'polypeptide(L)'
;MKITKDNLNEVLFENHDARLLIADVVTHTSANLYYYHDIEITVQKALDIWHKAQAADGEENGFYSVSFLDFSKESAPLPSGLQHAFT
;
A
#
# COMPACT_ATOMS: atom_id res chain seq x y z
N MET A 1 6.92 4.10 -10.86
CA MET A 1 7.85 2.95 -10.85
C MET A 1 7.29 1.86 -9.95
N LYS A 2 7.33 0.57 -10.33
CA LYS A 2 6.96 -0.52 -9.41
C LYS A 2 8.11 -0.75 -8.43
N ILE A 3 7.85 -0.76 -7.12
CA ILE A 3 8.87 -1.07 -6.11
C ILE A 3 9.08 -2.59 -6.05
N THR A 4 10.33 -3.01 -6.02
CA THR A 4 10.79 -4.38 -5.79
C THR A 4 11.96 -4.35 -4.81
N LYS A 5 12.36 -5.50 -4.27
CA LYS A 5 13.55 -5.60 -3.40
C LYS A 5 14.82 -5.00 -4.02
N ASP A 6 14.91 -5.02 -5.35
CA ASP A 6 16.11 -4.65 -6.11
C ASP A 6 16.18 -3.15 -6.40
N ASN A 7 15.08 -2.40 -6.26
CA ASN A 7 15.03 -0.97 -6.58
C ASN A 7 14.65 -0.07 -5.39
N LEU A 8 14.68 -0.61 -4.17
CA LEU A 8 14.45 0.18 -2.95
C LEU A 8 15.41 1.37 -2.84
N ASN A 9 16.63 1.27 -3.36
CA ASN A 9 17.60 2.36 -3.38
C ASN A 9 17.20 3.55 -4.28
N GLU A 10 16.23 3.39 -5.18
CA GLU A 10 15.70 4.45 -6.04
C GLU A 10 14.51 5.19 -5.41
N VAL A 11 14.07 4.74 -4.23
CA VAL A 11 12.94 5.28 -3.48
C VAL A 11 13.44 6.21 -2.38
N LEU A 12 12.81 7.38 -2.23
CA LEU A 12 13.11 8.30 -1.14
C LEU A 12 12.40 7.85 0.14
N PHE A 13 13.18 7.64 1.20
CA PHE A 13 12.69 7.27 2.53
C PHE A 13 13.12 8.32 3.55
N GLU A 14 12.21 8.62 4.48
CA GLU A 14 12.50 9.49 5.64
C GLU A 14 13.66 8.92 6.48
N ASN A 15 13.67 7.61 6.71
CA ASN A 15 14.70 6.94 7.51
C ASN A 15 14.90 5.47 7.10
N HIS A 16 15.83 4.80 7.79
CA HIS A 16 16.13 3.39 7.55
C HIS A 16 14.95 2.46 7.88
N ASP A 17 14.17 2.77 8.91
CA ASP A 17 13.04 1.93 9.35
C ASP A 17 11.94 1.89 8.31
N ALA A 18 11.61 3.02 7.68
CA ALA A 18 10.66 3.09 6.57
C ALA A 18 11.09 2.19 5.40
N ARG A 19 12.39 2.15 5.11
CA ARG A 19 12.94 1.25 4.08
C ARG A 19 12.77 -0.21 4.45
N LEU A 20 13.04 -0.58 5.71
CA LEU A 20 12.88 -1.97 6.18
C LEU A 20 11.43 -2.43 6.11
N LEU A 21 10.48 -1.57 6.48
CA LEU A 21 9.04 -1.86 6.37
C LEU A 21 8.62 -2.14 4.92
N ILE A 22 9.02 -1.32 3.97
CA ILE A 22 8.70 -1.55 2.55
C ILE A 22 9.45 -2.78 2.00
N ALA A 23 10.69 -3.01 2.43
CA ALA A 23 11.44 -4.20 2.05
C ALA A 23 10.73 -5.49 2.51
N ASP A 24 10.18 -5.47 3.71
CA ASP A 24 9.38 -6.56 4.26
C ASP A 24 8.14 -6.83 3.40
N VAL A 25 7.38 -5.77 3.05
CA VAL A 25 6.20 -5.88 2.19
C VAL A 25 6.52 -6.53 0.85
N VAL A 26 7.53 -6.05 0.12
CA VAL A 26 7.85 -6.57 -1.22
C VAL A 26 8.49 -7.97 -1.20
N THR A 27 8.93 -8.44 -0.03
CA THR A 27 9.59 -9.75 0.13
C THR A 27 8.63 -10.80 0.67
N HIS A 28 7.77 -10.43 1.62
CA HIS A 28 6.91 -11.34 2.37
C HIS A 28 5.44 -11.27 1.98
N THR A 29 5.04 -10.34 1.11
CA THR A 29 3.66 -10.26 0.61
C THR A 29 3.62 -10.22 -0.91
N SER A 30 2.48 -10.58 -1.48
CA SER A 30 2.23 -10.49 -2.93
C SER A 30 1.84 -9.07 -3.40
N ALA A 31 1.95 -8.06 -2.52
CA ALA A 31 1.49 -6.71 -2.79
C ALA A 31 2.33 -6.02 -3.87
N ASN A 32 1.65 -5.48 -4.89
CA ASN A 32 2.30 -4.69 -5.94
C ASN A 32 2.32 -3.21 -5.53
N LEU A 33 3.47 -2.73 -5.06
CA LEU A 33 3.66 -1.33 -4.69
C LEU A 33 4.10 -0.48 -5.89
N TYR A 34 3.40 0.63 -6.12
CA TYR A 34 3.74 1.59 -7.16
C TYR A 34 4.20 2.90 -6.53
N TYR A 35 5.47 3.22 -6.74
CA TYR A 35 6.09 4.47 -6.33
C TYR A 35 5.89 5.56 -7.38
N TYR A 36 5.41 6.72 -6.95
CA TYR A 36 5.45 7.93 -7.74
C TYR A 36 6.76 8.66 -7.40
N HIS A 37 7.56 8.95 -8.43
CA HIS A 37 8.78 9.73 -8.27
C HIS A 37 8.47 11.04 -7.54
N ASP A 38 9.40 11.47 -6.68
CA ASP A 38 9.36 12.69 -5.86
C ASP A 38 8.47 12.66 -4.60
N ILE A 39 7.90 11.51 -4.23
CA ILE A 39 7.21 11.36 -2.94
C ILE A 39 8.12 10.70 -1.92
N GLU A 40 8.45 11.36 -0.81
CA GLU A 40 9.12 10.69 0.29
C GLU A 40 8.17 9.72 1.02
N ILE A 41 8.65 8.50 1.24
CA ILE A 41 7.99 7.51 2.08
C ILE A 41 8.42 7.74 3.52
N THR A 42 7.51 8.32 4.30
CA THR A 42 7.64 8.46 5.74
C THR A 42 7.41 7.14 6.45
N VAL A 43 7.91 7.02 7.69
CA VAL A 43 7.70 5.80 8.51
C VAL A 43 6.22 5.47 8.65
N GLN A 44 5.39 6.50 8.87
CA GLN A 44 3.96 6.34 9.02
C GLN A 44 3.31 5.73 7.76
N LYS A 45 3.66 6.23 6.57
CA LYS A 45 3.16 5.68 5.31
C LYS A 45 3.63 4.24 5.09
N ALA A 46 4.88 3.95 5.43
CA ALA A 46 5.42 2.61 5.33
C ALA A 46 4.69 1.62 6.24
N LEU A 47 4.36 2.03 7.48
CA LEU A 47 3.55 1.24 8.42
C LEU A 47 2.15 0.98 7.86
N ASP A 48 1.47 1.99 7.34
CA ASP A 48 0.14 1.84 6.73
C ASP A 48 0.17 0.87 5.55
N ILE A 49 1.19 0.98 4.69
CA ILE A 49 1.40 0.05 3.58
C ILE A 49 1.64 -1.37 4.09
N TRP A 50 2.45 -1.53 5.14
CA TRP A 50 2.78 -2.82 5.75
C TRP A 50 1.56 -3.51 6.36
N HIS A 51 0.71 -2.77 7.07
CA HIS A 51 -0.55 -3.29 7.60
C HIS A 51 -1.53 -3.66 6.49
N LYS A 52 -1.70 -2.81 5.47
CA LYS A 52 -2.59 -3.10 4.33
C LYS A 52 -2.12 -4.31 3.53
N ALA A 53 -0.81 -4.44 3.31
CA ALA A 53 -0.25 -5.56 2.56
C ALA A 53 -0.44 -6.90 3.29
N GLN A 54 -0.24 -6.95 4.61
CA GLN A 54 -0.53 -8.17 5.38
C GLN A 54 -2.02 -8.51 5.43
N ALA A 55 -2.89 -7.50 5.58
CA ALA A 55 -4.33 -7.74 5.55
C ALA A 55 -4.75 -8.36 4.20
N ALA A 56 -4.21 -7.82 3.11
CA ALA A 56 -4.44 -8.30 1.74
C ALA A 56 -3.84 -9.68 1.41
N ASP A 57 -2.72 -10.04 2.02
CA ASP A 57 -2.08 -11.36 1.80
C ASP A 57 -2.77 -12.47 2.63
N GLY A 58 -3.42 -12.10 3.75
CA GLY A 58 -4.20 -13.01 4.59
C GLY A 58 -5.62 -13.31 4.09
N GLU A 59 -6.15 -12.53 3.15
CA GLU A 59 -7.44 -12.79 2.49
C GLU A 59 -7.25 -13.68 1.25
N GLU A 60 -7.97 -14.81 1.18
CA GLU A 60 -7.86 -15.89 0.18
C GLU A 60 -8.03 -15.45 -1.31
N ASN A 61 -8.27 -14.16 -1.59
CA ASN A 61 -8.44 -13.60 -2.92
C ASN A 61 -7.24 -12.72 -3.32
N GLY A 62 -6.17 -13.37 -3.79
CA GLY A 62 -4.85 -12.80 -4.08
C GLY A 62 -4.71 -11.77 -5.21
N PHE A 63 -5.50 -10.70 -5.24
CA PHE A 63 -5.27 -9.55 -6.13
C PHE A 63 -5.67 -8.21 -5.47
N TYR A 64 -4.95 -7.79 -4.43
CA TYR A 64 -5.08 -6.43 -3.87
C TYR A 64 -3.95 -5.52 -4.39
N SER A 65 -4.29 -4.55 -5.24
CA SER A 65 -3.36 -3.52 -5.71
C SER A 65 -3.55 -2.24 -4.90
N VAL A 66 -2.57 -1.86 -4.09
CA VAL A 66 -2.60 -0.60 -3.33
C VAL A 66 -1.98 0.50 -4.19
N SER A 67 -2.74 1.57 -4.45
CA SER A 67 -2.23 2.75 -5.17
C SER A 67 -1.99 3.90 -4.19
N PHE A 68 -0.91 4.65 -4.40
CA PHE A 68 -0.57 5.81 -3.58
C PHE A 68 -1.62 6.95 -3.64
N LEU A 69 -2.51 6.94 -4.63
CA LEU A 69 -3.62 7.89 -4.76
C LEU A 69 -4.82 7.55 -3.86
N ASP A 70 -4.88 6.33 -3.32
CA ASP A 70 -5.95 5.91 -2.41
C ASP A 70 -5.91 6.69 -1.08
N PHE A 71 -4.71 7.16 -0.70
CA PHE A 71 -4.51 8.03 0.46
C PHE A 71 -5.11 9.43 0.32
N SER A 72 -5.48 9.86 -0.90
CA SER A 72 -6.13 11.17 -1.12
C SER A 72 -7.66 11.11 -1.02
N LYS A 73 -8.25 9.94 -0.75
CA LYS A 73 -9.71 9.75 -0.84
C LYS A 73 -10.41 9.27 0.43
N GLU A 74 -9.76 9.23 1.58
CA GLU A 74 -10.41 8.96 2.87
C GLU A 74 -10.93 10.26 3.52
N SER A 75 -11.76 11.00 2.78
CA SER A 75 -12.65 12.04 3.33
C SER A 75 -13.91 12.17 2.47
N ALA A 76 -14.48 11.04 2.07
CA ALA A 76 -15.82 11.01 1.50
C ALA A 76 -16.62 9.87 2.14
N PRO A 77 -17.65 10.17 2.95
CA PRO A 77 -18.57 9.13 3.44
C PRO A 77 -19.23 8.45 2.24
N LEU A 78 -19.22 7.13 2.24
CA LEU A 78 -19.89 6.31 1.21
C LEU A 78 -21.36 6.74 1.08
N PRO A 79 -21.88 6.99 -0.13
CA PRO A 79 -23.29 7.31 -0.30
C PRO A 79 -24.15 6.08 0.01
N SER A 80 -25.17 6.30 0.84
CA SER A 80 -26.14 5.36 1.39
C SER A 80 -27.08 4.70 0.35
N GLY A 81 -26.55 4.19 -0.76
CA GLY A 81 -27.33 3.80 -1.93
C GLY A 81 -27.42 2.31 -2.27
N LEU A 82 -26.67 1.41 -1.61
CA LEU A 82 -26.61 -0.01 -1.98
C LEU A 82 -27.13 -0.94 -0.87
N GLN A 83 -28.37 -0.72 -0.40
CA GLN A 83 -29.02 -1.61 0.58
C GLN A 83 -30.08 -2.57 0.00
N HIS A 84 -30.40 -2.55 -1.30
CA HIS A 84 -31.50 -3.39 -1.78
C HIS A 84 -31.25 -3.97 -3.17
N ALA A 85 -30.61 -5.15 -3.24
CA ALA A 85 -30.71 -6.03 -4.41
C ALA A 85 -30.36 -7.49 -4.08
N PHE A 86 -30.99 -8.07 -3.05
CA PHE A 86 -31.17 -9.53 -2.99
C PHE A 86 -32.60 -9.80 -2.50
N THR A 87 -33.50 -10.01 -3.48
CA THR A 87 -34.78 -10.71 -3.29
C THR A 87 -34.53 -12.20 -3.44
#